data_AF-A0A418WE58-F1
#
_entry.id   AF-A0A418WE58-F1
#
_cell.length_a   1.000
_cell.length_b   1.000
_cell.length_c   1.000
_cell.angle_alpha   90.00
_cell.angle_beta   90.00
_cell.angle_gamma   90.00
#
_symmetry.space_group_name_H-M   'P 1'
#
loop_
_entity.id
_entity.type
_entity.pdbx_description
1 polymer ?
#
loop_
_entity_poly.entity_id
_entity_poly.type
_entity_poly.pdbx_seq_one_letter_code
_entity_poly.pdbx_strand_id
1 'polypeptide(L)'
;MDQPEPVSPPVSPPVAQPITAAVSVPGGGRDDNGFDAVDEAPPLPPPTPVSPVVPPVLSHAGPVADAGDALAVFLAGAGMTAADRPGGESTVAIQLAGQIFRVLVEGARDLIQTRAKLKNEFRIEQTMIGQANNNPLKFAVTLEEALAAMLQPPRQGYLGPVEAAREVFADLQAHEIAVMVALQTAMKSVLKRLDPATIKTKVDGEGGGFSIGGGKKNKYWELYEVLFGEVVGGLDEDFDKIFGRAFAAAYEDQIRRL
;
A
#
# COMPACT_ATOMS: atom_id res chain seq x y z
N MET A 1 -0.28 53.08 -35.91
CA MET A 1 -1.28 52.01 -36.03
C MET A 1 -0.48 50.77 -36.39
N ASP A 2 -0.30 49.89 -35.41
CA ASP A 2 0.39 48.61 -35.60
C ASP A 2 -0.56 47.56 -35.01
N GLN A 3 -1.06 46.67 -35.86
CA GLN A 3 -2.09 45.69 -35.54
C GLN A 3 -1.38 44.33 -35.41
N PRO A 4 -1.44 43.65 -34.25
CA PRO A 4 -0.79 42.35 -34.12
C PRO A 4 -1.55 41.26 -34.87
N GLU A 5 -0.83 40.46 -35.67
CA GLU A 5 -1.32 39.28 -36.38
C GLU A 5 -1.78 38.16 -35.42
N PRO A 6 -2.76 37.34 -35.82
CA PRO A 6 -3.27 36.24 -35.00
C PRO A 6 -2.33 35.02 -35.03
N VAL A 7 -1.90 34.56 -33.85
CA VAL A 7 -1.11 33.33 -33.70
C VAL A 7 -2.04 32.14 -33.54
N SER A 8 -1.95 31.17 -34.45
CA SER A 8 -2.74 29.93 -34.50
C SER A 8 -2.54 29.03 -33.26
N PRO A 9 -3.55 28.23 -32.86
CA PRO A 9 -3.41 27.28 -31.77
C PRO A 9 -2.52 26.07 -32.14
N PRO A 10 -1.86 25.43 -31.16
CA PRO A 10 -0.97 24.29 -31.41
C PRO A 10 -1.75 23.03 -31.83
N VAL A 11 -1.20 22.33 -32.84
CA VAL A 11 -1.69 21.04 -33.34
C VAL A 11 -1.42 19.95 -32.29
N SER A 12 -2.47 19.18 -31.94
CA SER A 12 -2.34 18.04 -31.02
C SER A 12 -1.53 16.89 -31.67
N PRO A 13 -0.64 16.21 -30.93
CA PRO A 13 0.05 15.03 -31.43
C PRO A 13 -0.90 13.82 -31.56
N PRO A 14 -0.63 12.89 -32.49
CA PRO A 14 -1.51 11.74 -32.73
C PRO A 14 -1.48 10.75 -31.56
N VAL A 15 -2.66 10.29 -31.16
CA VAL A 15 -2.85 9.22 -30.17
C VAL A 15 -2.31 7.91 -30.74
N ALA A 16 -1.32 7.31 -30.07
CA ALA A 16 -0.79 6.00 -30.40
C ALA A 16 -1.83 4.91 -30.10
N GLN A 17 -2.16 4.10 -31.11
CA GLN A 17 -3.02 2.92 -30.94
C GLN A 17 -2.21 1.77 -30.30
N PRO A 18 -2.82 0.93 -29.44
CA PRO A 18 -2.15 -0.22 -28.87
C PRO A 18 -1.92 -1.29 -29.95
N ILE A 19 -0.65 -1.63 -30.14
CA ILE A 19 -0.17 -2.72 -30.98
C ILE A 19 -0.52 -4.05 -30.30
N THR A 20 -1.46 -4.81 -30.86
CA THR A 20 -1.67 -6.23 -30.50
C THR A 20 -0.54 -7.07 -31.09
N ALA A 21 0.50 -7.33 -30.30
CA ALA A 21 1.52 -8.31 -30.67
C ALA A 21 1.02 -9.72 -30.33
N ALA A 22 0.55 -10.44 -31.34
CA ALA A 22 0.39 -11.88 -31.28
C ALA A 22 1.79 -12.53 -31.30
N VAL A 23 2.21 -13.11 -30.18
CA VAL A 23 3.43 -13.94 -30.15
C VAL A 23 3.12 -15.24 -30.89
N SER A 24 3.66 -15.36 -32.10
CA SER A 24 3.73 -16.61 -32.85
C SER A 24 4.97 -17.38 -32.40
N VAL A 25 4.80 -18.58 -31.87
CA VAL A 25 5.91 -19.50 -31.56
C VAL A 25 6.15 -20.39 -32.79
N PRO A 26 7.34 -20.39 -33.42
CA PRO A 26 7.67 -21.36 -34.46
C PRO A 26 8.06 -22.70 -33.82
N GLY A 27 7.45 -23.78 -34.31
CA GLY A 27 7.73 -25.14 -33.86
C GLY A 27 9.00 -25.77 -34.47
N GLY A 28 9.34 -26.93 -33.91
CA GLY A 28 10.05 -28.00 -34.61
C GLY A 28 11.43 -28.35 -34.09
N GLY A 29 11.48 -29.30 -33.14
CA GLY A 29 12.70 -30.00 -32.72
C GLY A 29 12.36 -31.29 -31.97
N ARG A 30 12.42 -32.41 -32.70
CA ARG A 30 12.43 -33.84 -32.28
C ARG A 30 13.40 -34.14 -31.14
N ASP A 31 13.38 -35.21 -30.35
CA ASP A 31 12.52 -36.37 -30.02
C ASP A 31 13.13 -36.96 -28.72
N ASP A 32 12.54 -38.04 -28.19
CA ASP A 32 13.08 -38.97 -27.17
C ASP A 32 12.75 -38.69 -25.70
N ASN A 33 11.57 -39.14 -25.26
CA ASN A 33 11.40 -40.05 -24.12
C ASN A 33 9.94 -40.48 -24.02
N GLY A 34 9.69 -41.76 -24.27
CA GLY A 34 8.35 -42.35 -24.26
C GLY A 34 7.70 -42.29 -22.88
N PHE A 35 6.45 -41.84 -22.85
CA PHE A 35 5.42 -42.26 -21.92
C PHE A 35 4.05 -42.05 -22.58
N ASP A 36 3.11 -42.90 -22.17
CA ASP A 36 1.85 -43.25 -22.81
C ASP A 36 0.92 -42.09 -23.21
N ALA A 37 0.15 -42.39 -24.26
CA ALA A 37 -1.02 -41.63 -24.69
C ALA A 37 -2.02 -41.45 -23.55
N VAL A 38 -2.35 -40.20 -23.23
CA VAL A 38 -3.50 -39.84 -22.39
C VAL A 38 -4.41 -38.90 -23.18
N ASP A 39 -5.55 -39.50 -23.54
CA ASP A 39 -6.90 -38.95 -23.74
C ASP A 39 -7.03 -37.44 -24.02
N GLU A 40 -7.44 -37.14 -25.25
CA GLU A 40 -7.82 -35.83 -25.73
C GLU A 40 -9.10 -35.37 -25.01
N ALA A 41 -8.97 -34.36 -24.15
CA ALA A 41 -10.12 -33.75 -23.47
C ALA A 41 -11.10 -33.14 -24.50
N PRO A 42 -12.42 -33.29 -24.32
CA PRO A 42 -13.39 -32.81 -25.29
C PRO A 42 -13.35 -31.27 -25.39
N PRO A 43 -13.57 -30.71 -26.59
CA PRO A 43 -13.50 -29.27 -26.80
C PRO A 43 -14.58 -28.55 -25.98
N LEU A 44 -14.16 -27.51 -25.26
CA LEU A 44 -15.06 -26.62 -24.52
C LEU A 44 -16.06 -25.93 -25.49
N PRO A 45 -17.33 -25.77 -25.10
CA PRO A 45 -18.30 -25.05 -25.91
C PRO A 45 -17.89 -23.57 -26.08
N PRO A 46 -18.25 -22.92 -27.20
CA PRO A 46 -17.95 -21.52 -27.42
C PRO A 46 -18.62 -20.64 -26.35
N PRO A 47 -17.99 -19.52 -25.94
CA PRO A 47 -18.58 -18.64 -24.94
C PRO A 47 -19.89 -18.04 -25.46
N THR A 48 -20.98 -18.25 -24.72
CA THR A 48 -22.24 -17.54 -24.93
C THR A 48 -22.01 -16.04 -24.70
N PRO A 49 -22.52 -15.15 -25.57
CA PRO A 49 -22.39 -13.72 -25.37
C PRO A 49 -23.18 -13.32 -24.12
N VAL A 50 -22.46 -12.92 -23.06
CA VAL A 50 -23.05 -12.23 -21.92
C VAL A 50 -23.56 -10.88 -22.40
N SER A 51 -24.87 -10.68 -22.36
CA SER A 51 -25.48 -9.37 -22.58
C SER A 51 -24.86 -8.36 -21.60
N PRO A 52 -24.52 -7.14 -22.04
CA PRO A 52 -24.00 -6.13 -21.13
C PRO A 52 -25.09 -5.81 -20.10
N VAL A 53 -24.79 -6.09 -18.83
CA VAL A 53 -25.53 -5.50 -17.71
C VAL A 53 -25.22 -4.02 -17.76
N VAL A 54 -26.18 -3.25 -18.29
CA VAL A 54 -26.16 -1.79 -18.23
C VAL A 54 -26.20 -1.44 -16.74
N PRO A 55 -25.17 -0.77 -16.18
CA PRO A 55 -25.26 -0.29 -14.81
C PRO A 55 -26.48 0.64 -14.70
N PRO A 56 -27.16 0.71 -13.55
CA PRO A 56 -28.21 1.71 -13.38
C PRO A 56 -27.58 3.09 -13.52
N VAL A 57 -27.77 3.71 -14.69
CA VAL A 57 -27.60 5.14 -14.87
C VAL A 57 -28.57 5.78 -13.90
N LEU A 58 -28.04 6.42 -12.85
CA LEU A 58 -28.80 7.37 -12.06
C LEU A 58 -29.13 8.55 -12.98
N SER A 59 -30.20 8.40 -13.76
CA SER A 59 -30.85 9.52 -14.40
C SER A 59 -31.65 10.25 -13.33
N HIS A 60 -31.02 11.25 -12.74
CA HIS A 60 -31.71 12.30 -12.01
C HIS A 60 -31.09 13.64 -12.43
N ALA A 61 -31.46 14.12 -13.61
CA ALA A 61 -31.61 15.55 -13.80
C ALA A 61 -32.88 15.98 -13.03
N GLY A 62 -32.82 15.90 -11.70
CA GLY A 62 -33.80 16.53 -10.82
C GLY A 62 -33.61 18.06 -10.85
N PRO A 63 -34.58 18.83 -10.31
CA PRO A 63 -34.44 20.27 -10.21
C PRO A 63 -33.14 20.61 -9.47
N VAL A 64 -32.44 21.66 -9.92
CA VAL A 64 -31.23 22.17 -9.26
C VAL A 64 -31.58 22.40 -7.79
N ALA A 65 -31.01 21.58 -6.91
CA ALA A 65 -31.28 21.67 -5.48
C ALA A 65 -30.88 23.07 -4.97
N ASP A 66 -31.75 23.68 -4.15
CA ASP A 66 -31.40 24.93 -3.49
C ASP A 66 -30.20 24.70 -2.55
N ALA A 67 -29.40 25.74 -2.29
CA ALA A 67 -28.22 25.64 -1.44
C ALA A 67 -28.58 25.18 -0.01
N GLY A 68 -29.78 25.53 0.47
CA GLY A 68 -30.31 25.05 1.74
C GLY A 68 -30.58 23.54 1.76
N ASP A 69 -31.06 22.98 0.64
CA ASP A 69 -31.31 21.55 0.49
C ASP A 69 -30.00 20.77 0.41
N ALA A 70 -29.00 21.30 -0.29
CA ALA A 70 -27.67 20.69 -0.39
C ALA A 70 -26.96 20.61 0.99
N LEU A 71 -27.09 21.65 1.82
CA LEU A 71 -26.52 21.63 3.18
C LEU A 71 -27.22 20.59 4.06
N ALA A 72 -28.54 20.46 3.93
CA ALA A 72 -29.30 19.45 4.68
C ALA A 72 -28.88 18.03 4.30
N VAL A 73 -28.67 17.75 3.01
CA VAL A 73 -28.18 16.45 2.52
C VAL A 73 -26.77 16.17 3.05
N PHE A 74 -25.88 17.17 3.02
CA PHE A 74 -24.53 17.04 3.58
C PHE A 74 -24.55 16.70 5.08
N LEU A 75 -25.34 17.45 5.88
CA LEU A 75 -25.45 17.21 7.32
C LEU A 75 -25.98 15.82 7.62
N ALA A 76 -27.00 15.36 6.90
CA ALA A 76 -27.52 14.00 7.03
C ALA A 76 -26.44 12.95 6.71
N GLY A 77 -25.65 13.15 5.65
CA GLY A 77 -24.52 12.28 5.31
C GLY A 77 -23.40 12.27 6.36
N ALA A 78 -23.21 13.38 7.07
CA ALA A 78 -22.29 13.48 8.20
C ALA A 78 -22.86 12.89 9.51
N GLY A 79 -24.10 12.40 9.51
CA GLY A 79 -24.77 11.88 10.71
C GLY A 79 -25.29 12.96 11.66
N MET A 80 -25.43 14.20 11.17
CA MET A 80 -25.93 15.35 11.92
C MET A 80 -27.42 15.61 11.61
N THR A 81 -28.10 16.30 12.52
CA THR A 81 -29.52 16.64 12.39
C THR A 81 -29.72 18.08 11.93
N ALA A 82 -30.95 18.43 11.53
CA ALA A 82 -31.30 19.79 11.17
C ALA A 82 -31.14 20.81 12.32
N ALA A 83 -31.12 20.33 13.58
CA ALA A 83 -30.87 21.17 14.75
C ALA A 83 -29.39 21.61 14.84
N ASP A 84 -28.49 20.86 14.23
CA ASP A 84 -27.04 21.12 14.21
C ASP A 84 -26.63 22.05 13.06
N ARG A 85 -27.60 22.65 12.37
CA ARG A 85 -27.35 23.51 11.22
C ARG A 85 -26.54 24.74 11.66
N PRO A 86 -25.36 24.99 11.06
CA PRO A 86 -24.60 26.19 11.36
C PRO A 86 -25.37 27.44 10.94
N GLY A 87 -25.27 28.50 11.74
CA GLY A 87 -25.76 29.82 11.32
C GLY A 87 -24.96 30.35 10.13
N GLY A 88 -25.61 31.11 9.25
CA GLY A 88 -24.98 31.72 8.06
C GLY A 88 -25.52 31.18 6.73
N GLU A 89 -24.88 31.56 5.63
CA GLU A 89 -25.27 31.11 4.28
C GLU A 89 -24.88 29.64 4.04
N SER A 90 -25.83 28.86 3.53
CA SER A 90 -25.63 27.43 3.26
C SER A 90 -24.54 27.17 2.22
N THR A 91 -24.42 28.02 1.21
CA THR A 91 -23.38 27.94 0.17
C THR A 91 -21.97 28.05 0.76
N VAL A 92 -21.76 28.98 1.71
CA VAL A 92 -20.47 29.17 2.37
C VAL A 92 -20.10 27.93 3.19
N ALA A 93 -21.06 27.35 3.91
CA ALA A 93 -20.84 26.13 4.69
C ALA A 93 -20.46 24.93 3.79
N ILE A 94 -21.15 24.75 2.66
CA ILE A 94 -20.85 23.67 1.70
C ILE A 94 -19.47 23.89 1.05
N GLN A 95 -19.14 25.12 0.68
CA GLN A 95 -17.83 25.43 0.11
C GLN A 95 -16.70 25.12 1.10
N LEU A 96 -16.88 25.49 2.37
CA LEU A 96 -15.93 25.17 3.44
C LEU A 96 -15.81 23.64 3.64
N ALA A 97 -16.92 22.91 3.62
CA ALA A 97 -16.89 21.45 3.69
C ALA A 97 -16.08 20.83 2.54
N GLY A 98 -16.23 21.35 1.32
CA GLY A 98 -15.42 20.94 0.17
C GLY A 98 -13.93 21.22 0.33
N GLN A 99 -13.57 22.37 0.93
CA GLN A 99 -12.16 22.70 1.24
C GLN A 99 -11.57 21.76 2.28
N ILE A 100 -12.31 21.48 3.36
CA ILE A 100 -11.91 20.53 4.41
C ILE A 100 -11.75 19.12 3.81
N PHE A 101 -12.71 18.68 3.00
CA PHE A 101 -12.64 17.39 2.31
C PHE A 101 -11.38 17.26 1.46
N ARG A 102 -11.00 18.31 0.71
CA ARG A 102 -9.74 18.33 -0.05
C ARG A 102 -8.53 18.08 0.85
N VAL A 103 -8.43 18.81 1.96
CA VAL A 103 -7.32 18.67 2.93
C VAL A 103 -7.27 17.27 3.53
N LEU A 104 -8.43 16.68 3.87
CA LEU A 104 -8.50 15.33 4.42
C LEU A 104 -8.03 14.27 3.43
N VAL A 105 -8.44 14.37 2.16
CA VAL A 105 -8.01 13.43 1.11
C VAL A 105 -6.52 13.59 0.81
N GLU A 106 -6.01 14.82 0.77
CA GLU A 106 -4.58 15.09 0.61
C GLU A 106 -3.76 14.47 1.75
N GLY A 107 -4.14 14.75 3.01
CA GLY A 107 -3.47 14.17 4.18
C GLY A 107 -3.53 12.64 4.22
N ALA A 108 -4.66 12.03 3.82
CA ALA A 108 -4.77 10.59 3.72
C ALA A 108 -3.78 10.01 2.69
N ARG A 109 -3.61 10.65 1.53
CA ARG A 109 -2.64 10.23 0.51
C ARG A 109 -1.21 10.35 1.01
N ASP A 110 -0.86 11.45 1.67
CA ASP A 110 0.48 11.65 2.22
C ASP A 110 0.84 10.59 3.26
N LEU A 111 -0.12 10.21 4.12
CA LEU A 111 0.05 9.13 5.09
C LEU A 111 0.24 7.76 4.39
N ILE A 112 -0.54 7.46 3.35
CA ILE A 112 -0.38 6.23 2.57
C ILE A 112 1.01 6.17 1.92
N GLN A 113 1.48 7.28 1.35
CA GLN A 113 2.82 7.36 0.74
C GLN A 113 3.93 7.21 1.78
N THR A 114 3.78 7.83 2.95
CA THR A 114 4.72 7.72 4.06
C THR A 114 4.84 6.27 4.54
N ARG A 115 3.71 5.59 4.74
CA ARG A 115 3.65 4.16 5.04
C ARG A 115 4.35 3.31 3.96
N ALA A 116 4.12 3.60 2.69
CA ALA A 116 4.75 2.87 1.59
C ALA A 116 6.28 3.03 1.57
N LYS A 117 6.79 4.23 1.85
CA LYS A 117 8.22 4.51 1.99
C LYS A 117 8.84 3.72 3.13
N LEU A 118 8.21 3.73 4.31
CA LEU A 118 8.72 3.00 5.48
C LEU A 118 8.76 1.49 5.23
N LYS A 119 7.70 0.93 4.62
CA LYS A 119 7.69 -0.49 4.24
C LYS A 119 8.81 -0.83 3.27
N ASN A 120 9.12 0.05 2.31
CA ASN A 120 10.22 -0.17 1.37
C ASN A 120 11.59 -0.14 2.05
N GLU A 121 11.80 0.78 2.99
CA GLU A 121 13.04 0.88 3.78
C GLU A 121 13.36 -0.43 4.50
N PHE A 122 12.33 -1.06 5.09
CA PHE A 122 12.47 -2.36 5.77
C PHE A 122 12.20 -3.59 4.90
N ARG A 123 12.06 -3.40 3.57
CA ARG A 123 11.78 -4.47 2.58
C ARG A 123 10.54 -5.33 2.90
N ILE A 124 9.51 -4.71 3.47
CA ILE A 124 8.22 -5.35 3.77
C ILE A 124 7.33 -5.33 2.51
N GLU A 125 6.64 -6.44 2.23
CA GLU A 125 5.78 -6.57 1.04
C GLU A 125 4.74 -5.45 0.93
N GLN A 126 4.63 -4.83 -0.24
CA GLN A 126 3.65 -3.78 -0.50
C GLN A 126 2.30 -4.35 -0.96
N THR A 127 1.24 -3.55 -0.77
CA THR A 127 -0.09 -3.91 -1.27
C THR A 127 -0.09 -3.85 -2.80
N MET A 128 -0.33 -4.98 -3.45
CA MET A 128 -0.40 -5.08 -4.91
C MET A 128 -1.83 -4.80 -5.39
N ILE A 129 -1.96 -4.24 -6.61
CA ILE A 129 -3.26 -4.07 -7.27
C ILE A 129 -3.88 -5.46 -7.50
N GLY A 130 -5.14 -5.63 -7.07
CA GLY A 130 -5.91 -6.86 -7.24
C GLY A 130 -6.89 -6.79 -8.41
N GLN A 131 -7.53 -7.92 -8.74
CA GLN A 131 -8.57 -7.96 -9.79
C GLN A 131 -9.89 -7.27 -9.38
N ALA A 132 -10.12 -7.08 -8.08
CA ALA A 132 -11.29 -6.40 -7.52
C ALA A 132 -10.95 -5.78 -6.14
N ASN A 133 -11.84 -4.92 -5.63
CA ASN A 133 -11.71 -4.24 -4.33
C ASN A 133 -10.45 -3.35 -4.21
N ASN A 134 -10.07 -2.70 -5.32
CA ASN A 134 -8.97 -1.75 -5.30
C ASN A 134 -9.38 -0.45 -4.59
N ASN A 135 -8.52 0.06 -3.73
CA ASN A 135 -8.78 1.31 -3.04
C ASN A 135 -8.38 2.51 -3.92
N PRO A 136 -9.31 3.40 -4.30
CA PRO A 136 -9.00 4.54 -5.16
C PRO A 136 -7.95 5.49 -4.56
N LEU A 137 -7.87 5.63 -3.23
CA LEU A 137 -6.90 6.52 -2.58
C LEU A 137 -5.46 5.97 -2.65
N LYS A 138 -5.30 4.64 -2.72
CA LYS A 138 -3.99 3.99 -2.84
C LYS A 138 -3.43 4.05 -4.26
N PHE A 139 -4.30 4.13 -5.27
CA PHE A 139 -3.93 3.99 -6.68
C PHE A 139 -4.12 5.25 -7.52
N ALA A 140 -4.73 6.30 -6.99
CA ALA A 140 -4.83 7.60 -7.66
C ALA A 140 -3.44 8.23 -7.84
N VAL A 141 -3.12 8.62 -9.07
CA VAL A 141 -1.84 9.24 -9.43
C VAL A 141 -1.80 10.67 -8.90
N THR A 142 -2.91 11.41 -9.06
CA THR A 142 -3.03 12.81 -8.63
C THR A 142 -4.03 12.99 -7.48
N LEU A 143 -3.96 14.13 -6.80
CA LEU A 143 -4.95 14.49 -5.78
C LEU A 143 -6.33 14.69 -6.43
N GLU A 144 -6.37 15.30 -7.61
CA GLU A 144 -7.57 15.55 -8.38
C GLU A 144 -8.28 14.25 -8.76
N GLU A 145 -7.54 13.22 -9.17
CA GLU A 145 -8.07 11.88 -9.40
C GLU A 145 -8.65 11.25 -8.13
N ALA A 146 -7.95 11.37 -7.00
CA ALA A 146 -8.43 10.86 -5.73
C ALA A 146 -9.74 11.54 -5.31
N LEU A 147 -9.79 12.88 -5.39
CA LEU A 147 -10.99 13.65 -5.08
C LEU A 147 -12.16 13.26 -5.98
N ALA A 148 -11.92 13.14 -7.29
CA ALA A 148 -12.94 12.74 -8.24
C ALA A 148 -13.47 11.33 -7.95
N ALA A 149 -12.58 10.38 -7.64
CA ALA A 149 -12.96 9.02 -7.29
C ALA A 149 -13.78 8.94 -5.99
N MET A 150 -13.50 9.83 -5.02
CA MET A 150 -14.20 9.85 -3.74
C MET A 150 -15.57 10.56 -3.78
N LEU A 151 -15.87 11.31 -4.84
CA LEU A 151 -17.15 12.00 -5.04
C LEU A 151 -18.05 11.32 -6.08
N GLN A 152 -17.57 10.27 -6.75
CA GLN A 152 -18.31 9.53 -7.76
C GLN A 152 -18.75 8.15 -7.24
N PRO A 153 -19.81 7.56 -7.83
CA PRO A 153 -20.11 6.15 -7.60
C PRO A 153 -18.90 5.25 -7.91
N PRO A 154 -18.77 4.10 -7.21
CA PRO A 154 -17.64 3.20 -7.41
C PRO A 154 -17.52 2.75 -8.86
N ARG A 155 -16.28 2.71 -9.36
CA ARG A 155 -15.94 2.09 -10.64
C ARG A 155 -15.81 0.57 -10.48
N GLN A 156 -16.06 -0.18 -11.54
CA GLN A 156 -15.90 -1.63 -11.53
C GLN A 156 -14.49 -2.02 -11.05
N GLY A 157 -14.41 -2.94 -10.09
CA GLY A 157 -13.13 -3.40 -9.51
C GLY A 157 -12.54 -2.48 -8.43
N TYR A 158 -13.17 -1.36 -8.10
CA TYR A 158 -12.77 -0.46 -7.02
C TYR A 158 -13.79 -0.44 -5.88
N LEU A 159 -13.33 -0.13 -4.67
CA LEU A 159 -14.19 0.10 -3.52
C LEU A 159 -15.01 1.39 -3.67
N GLY A 160 -16.18 1.40 -3.01
CA GLY A 160 -16.95 2.62 -2.79
C GLY A 160 -16.17 3.65 -1.96
N PRO A 161 -16.44 4.96 -2.12
CA PRO A 161 -15.71 6.00 -1.39
C PRO A 161 -15.73 5.85 0.13
N VAL A 162 -16.84 5.40 0.71
CA VAL A 162 -16.97 5.22 2.16
C VAL A 162 -16.13 4.04 2.64
N GLU A 163 -16.21 2.90 1.95
CA GLU A 163 -15.41 1.71 2.24
C GLU A 163 -13.92 1.98 2.02
N ALA A 164 -13.57 2.70 0.95
CA ALA A 164 -12.20 3.10 0.65
C ALA A 164 -11.60 3.97 1.76
N ALA A 165 -12.35 4.96 2.26
CA ALA A 165 -11.90 5.77 3.40
C ALA A 165 -11.68 4.91 4.65
N ARG A 166 -12.65 4.04 4.98
CA ARG A 166 -12.55 3.16 6.16
C ARG A 166 -11.34 2.23 6.08
N GLU A 167 -11.12 1.61 4.93
CA GLU A 167 -9.97 0.72 4.71
C GLU A 167 -8.64 1.46 4.86
N VAL A 168 -8.52 2.68 4.30
CA VAL A 168 -7.30 3.49 4.46
C VAL A 168 -7.01 3.75 5.93
N PHE A 169 -7.99 4.21 6.71
CA PHE A 169 -7.75 4.51 8.12
C PHE A 169 -7.50 3.25 8.96
N ALA A 170 -8.18 2.14 8.65
CA ALA A 170 -7.90 0.85 9.30
C ALA A 170 -6.47 0.38 9.00
N ASP A 171 -6.02 0.47 7.75
CA ASP A 171 -4.65 0.12 7.34
C ASP A 171 -3.59 0.99 8.02
N LEU A 172 -3.86 2.29 8.14
CA LEU A 172 -2.97 3.23 8.82
C LEU A 172 -2.88 2.90 10.32
N GLN A 173 -4.00 2.63 10.98
CA GLN A 173 -4.00 2.26 12.39
C GLN A 173 -3.28 0.91 12.62
N ALA A 174 -3.54 -0.09 11.79
CA ALA A 174 -2.87 -1.38 11.87
C ALA A 174 -1.36 -1.24 11.64
N HIS A 175 -0.96 -0.37 10.71
CA HIS A 175 0.45 -0.04 10.46
C HIS A 175 1.13 0.55 11.69
N GLU A 176 0.55 1.57 12.33
CA GLU A 176 1.14 2.20 13.52
C GLU A 176 1.37 1.18 14.64
N ILE A 177 0.39 0.31 14.89
CA ILE A 177 0.50 -0.76 15.89
C ILE A 177 1.61 -1.74 15.50
N ALA A 178 1.64 -2.17 14.23
CA ALA A 178 2.65 -3.08 13.72
C ALA A 178 4.07 -2.50 13.81
N VAL A 179 4.26 -1.22 13.51
CA VAL A 179 5.56 -0.53 13.64
C VAL A 179 6.02 -0.53 15.10
N MET A 180 5.14 -0.21 16.06
CA MET A 180 5.51 -0.21 17.48
C MET A 180 5.95 -1.60 17.97
N VAL A 181 5.19 -2.64 17.61
CA VAL A 181 5.50 -4.04 17.98
C VAL A 181 6.80 -4.50 17.30
N ALA A 182 6.97 -4.17 16.02
CA ALA A 182 8.15 -4.53 15.25
C ALA A 182 9.42 -3.88 15.80
N LEU A 183 9.36 -2.58 16.14
CA LEU A 183 10.48 -1.85 16.75
C LEU A 183 10.89 -2.45 18.09
N GLN A 184 9.91 -2.75 18.96
CA GLN A 184 10.19 -3.37 20.25
C GLN A 184 10.83 -4.76 20.08
N THR A 185 10.33 -5.55 19.12
CA THR A 185 10.82 -6.91 18.86
C THR A 185 12.22 -6.89 18.26
N ALA A 186 12.47 -6.00 17.30
CA ALA A 186 13.78 -5.81 16.69
C ALA A 186 14.82 -5.36 17.72
N MET A 187 14.47 -4.40 18.58
CA MET A 187 15.35 -3.95 19.67
C MET A 187 15.70 -5.10 20.65
N LYS A 188 14.69 -5.88 21.08
CA LYS A 188 14.91 -7.05 21.95
C LYS A 188 15.82 -8.09 21.28
N SER A 189 15.68 -8.29 19.96
CA SER A 189 16.53 -9.19 19.18
C SER A 189 18.00 -8.75 19.20
N VAL A 190 18.25 -7.46 18.99
CA VAL A 190 19.60 -6.87 19.07
C VAL A 190 20.18 -7.04 20.47
N LEU A 191 19.44 -6.68 21.52
CA LEU A 191 19.90 -6.79 22.91
C LEU A 191 20.18 -8.25 23.33
N LYS A 192 19.38 -9.21 22.86
CA LYS A 192 19.58 -10.64 23.16
C LYS A 192 20.91 -11.17 22.61
N ARG A 193 21.47 -10.57 21.55
CA ARG A 193 22.80 -10.94 21.03
C ARG A 193 23.93 -10.49 21.96
N LEU A 194 23.72 -9.37 22.66
CA LEU A 194 24.64 -8.84 23.66
C LEU A 194 24.45 -9.49 25.04
N ASP A 195 23.44 -10.35 25.21
CA ASP A 195 23.19 -11.07 26.46
C ASP A 195 24.42 -11.92 26.83
N PRO A 196 25.03 -11.69 28.02
CA PRO A 196 26.16 -12.46 28.49
C PRO A 196 25.93 -13.98 28.49
N ALA A 197 24.70 -14.45 28.70
CA ALA A 197 24.36 -15.87 28.64
C ALA A 197 24.44 -16.42 27.21
N THR A 198 23.99 -15.64 26.21
CA THR A 198 24.11 -15.97 24.78
C THR A 198 25.58 -16.03 24.36
N ILE A 199 26.37 -15.03 24.77
CA ILE A 199 27.82 -14.96 24.49
C ILE A 199 28.53 -16.15 25.12
N LYS A 200 28.18 -16.47 26.38
CA LYS A 200 28.76 -17.61 27.09
C LYS A 200 28.52 -18.93 26.38
N THR A 201 27.28 -19.15 25.93
CA THR A 201 26.89 -20.37 25.22
C THR A 201 27.64 -20.52 23.90
N LYS A 202 27.86 -19.43 23.16
CA LYS A 202 28.65 -19.47 21.91
C LYS A 202 30.11 -19.86 22.17
N VAL A 203 30.76 -19.19 23.11
CA VAL A 203 32.18 -19.43 23.43
C VAL A 203 32.40 -20.83 24.03
N ASP A 204 31.50 -21.30 24.90
CA ASP A 204 31.59 -22.66 25.47
C ASP A 204 31.20 -23.75 24.45
N GLY A 205 30.34 -23.45 23.47
CA GLY A 205 29.93 -24.35 22.39
C GLY A 205 30.98 -24.55 21.29
N GLU A 206 31.75 -23.51 20.96
CA GLU A 206 32.91 -23.60 20.05
C GLU A 206 34.15 -24.22 20.74
N GLY A 207 34.13 -24.30 22.08
CA GLY A 207 35.26 -24.71 22.91
C GLY A 207 34.98 -25.95 23.76
N GLY A 208 34.69 -27.10 23.13
CA GLY A 208 34.59 -28.41 23.81
C GLY A 208 35.89 -28.92 24.47
N GLY A 209 36.94 -28.10 24.56
CA GLY A 209 38.25 -28.45 25.11
C GLY A 209 38.60 -27.61 26.34
N PHE A 210 38.69 -28.29 27.49
CA PHE A 210 39.38 -27.95 28.73
C PHE A 210 40.26 -26.67 28.69
N SER A 211 39.69 -25.48 28.94
CA SER A 211 40.48 -24.24 29.06
C SER A 211 40.78 -23.96 30.53
N ILE A 212 41.95 -24.44 30.98
CA ILE A 212 42.54 -24.17 32.28
C ILE A 212 42.95 -22.68 32.35
N GLY A 213 42.42 -21.95 33.33
CA GLY A 213 42.98 -20.69 33.85
C GLY A 213 42.93 -19.46 32.93
N GLY A 214 42.15 -18.43 33.32
CA GLY A 214 42.30 -17.04 32.82
C GLY A 214 41.80 -16.71 31.41
N GLY A 215 41.97 -17.59 30.42
CA GLY A 215 41.73 -17.28 29.00
C GLY A 215 40.27 -17.15 28.56
N LYS A 216 39.32 -17.78 29.28
CA LYS A 216 37.89 -17.72 28.92
C LYS A 216 37.29 -16.32 29.06
N LYS A 217 37.71 -15.57 30.08
CA LYS A 217 37.21 -14.20 30.32
C LYS A 217 37.63 -13.23 29.21
N ASN A 218 38.85 -13.38 28.69
CA ASN A 218 39.33 -12.57 27.57
C ASN A 218 38.50 -12.84 26.31
N LYS A 219 38.23 -14.12 26.00
CA LYS A 219 37.39 -14.52 24.86
C LYS A 219 35.95 -14.00 24.94
N TYR A 220 35.36 -13.96 26.14
CA TYR A 220 34.02 -13.35 26.31
C TYR A 220 34.03 -11.86 26.00
N TRP A 221 35.08 -11.15 26.44
CA TRP A 221 35.21 -9.71 26.20
C TRP A 221 35.50 -9.39 24.73
N GLU A 222 36.42 -10.12 24.10
CA GLU A 222 36.71 -10.02 22.66
C GLU A 222 35.44 -10.24 21.82
N LEU A 223 34.66 -11.29 22.11
CA LEU A 223 33.40 -11.55 21.40
C LEU A 223 32.36 -10.45 21.67
N TYR A 224 32.30 -9.92 22.89
CA TYR A 224 31.42 -8.80 23.20
C TYR A 224 31.80 -7.54 22.40
N GLU A 225 33.09 -7.19 22.32
CA GLU A 225 33.57 -6.04 21.54
C GLU A 225 33.26 -6.18 20.04
N VAL A 226 33.41 -7.39 19.48
CA VAL A 226 33.00 -7.67 18.10
C VAL A 226 31.50 -7.48 17.92
N LEU A 227 30.67 -8.09 18.77
CA LEU A 227 29.21 -7.97 18.67
C LEU A 227 28.71 -6.54 18.91
N PHE A 228 29.33 -5.82 19.83
CA PHE A 228 29.03 -4.41 20.07
C PHE A 228 29.46 -3.54 18.89
N GLY A 229 30.63 -3.83 18.30
CA GLY A 229 31.11 -3.21 17.07
C GLY A 229 30.20 -3.47 15.87
N GLU A 230 29.64 -4.67 15.73
CA GLU A 230 28.62 -4.98 14.72
C GLU A 230 27.33 -4.17 14.94
N VAL A 231 26.92 -3.99 16.19
CA VAL A 231 25.72 -3.22 16.55
C VAL A 231 25.90 -1.72 16.34
N VAL A 232 27.06 -1.17 16.72
CA VAL A 232 27.35 0.28 16.64
C VAL A 232 27.89 0.69 15.28
N GLY A 233 28.76 -0.13 14.67
CA GLY A 233 29.29 0.06 13.32
C GLY A 233 28.29 -0.31 12.22
N GLY A 234 27.21 -0.99 12.57
CA GLY A 234 26.08 -1.29 11.72
C GLY A 234 25.22 -0.08 11.32
N LEU A 235 25.79 1.12 11.19
CA LEU A 235 25.15 2.13 10.35
C LEU A 235 25.41 1.86 8.85
N ASP A 236 26.24 0.86 8.51
CA ASP A 236 26.46 0.38 7.14
C ASP A 236 26.19 -1.15 7.01
N GLU A 237 25.26 -1.50 6.12
CA GLU A 237 24.85 -2.80 5.54
C GLU A 237 24.43 -4.00 6.44
N ASP A 238 25.04 -4.25 7.60
CA ASP A 238 24.79 -5.51 8.35
C ASP A 238 23.72 -5.39 9.46
N PHE A 239 23.50 -4.19 10.02
CA PHE A 239 22.39 -3.94 10.95
C PHE A 239 21.05 -4.01 10.23
N ASP A 240 20.95 -3.47 9.02
CA ASP A 240 19.76 -3.56 8.16
C ASP A 240 19.34 -5.02 7.95
N LYS A 241 20.30 -5.94 7.87
CA LYS A 241 20.00 -7.37 7.75
C LYS A 241 19.45 -7.98 9.04
N ILE A 242 19.89 -7.57 10.22
CA ILE A 242 19.48 -8.22 11.48
C ILE A 242 18.28 -7.52 12.09
N PHE A 243 18.40 -6.21 12.29
CA PHE A 243 17.33 -5.37 12.79
C PHE A 243 16.18 -5.36 11.78
N GLY A 244 16.46 -5.09 10.49
CA GLY A 244 15.43 -5.05 9.44
C GLY A 244 14.68 -6.36 9.26
N ARG A 245 15.36 -7.52 9.32
CA ARG A 245 14.67 -8.83 9.29
C ARG A 245 13.79 -9.06 10.52
N ALA A 246 14.28 -8.75 11.71
CA ALA A 246 13.51 -8.91 12.93
C ALA A 246 12.30 -7.96 12.97
N PHE A 247 12.48 -6.74 12.47
CA PHE A 247 11.43 -5.75 12.30
C PHE A 247 10.38 -6.25 11.29
N ALA A 248 10.79 -6.60 10.07
CA ALA A 248 9.87 -7.04 9.02
C ALA A 248 9.05 -8.27 9.44
N ALA A 249 9.69 -9.28 10.04
CA ALA A 249 9.01 -10.48 10.51
C ALA A 249 7.98 -10.17 11.60
N ALA A 250 8.33 -9.32 12.57
CA ALA A 250 7.42 -8.92 13.64
C ALA A 250 6.27 -8.02 13.15
N TYR A 251 6.57 -7.15 12.18
CA TYR A 251 5.57 -6.32 11.52
C TYR A 251 4.53 -7.18 10.79
N GLU A 252 4.98 -8.11 9.94
CA GLU A 252 4.09 -8.99 9.17
C GLU A 252 3.28 -9.92 10.06
N ASP A 253 3.91 -10.46 11.12
CA ASP A 253 3.21 -11.24 12.13
C ASP A 253 2.14 -10.43 12.86
N GLN A 254 2.41 -9.16 13.21
CA GLN A 254 1.43 -8.29 13.82
C GLN A 254 0.27 -7.95 12.86
N ILE A 255 0.56 -7.68 11.59
CA ILE A 255 -0.49 -7.41 10.58
C ILE A 255 -1.38 -8.65 10.37
N ARG A 256 -0.83 -9.87 10.36
CA ARG A 256 -1.64 -11.11 10.21
C ARG A 256 -2.59 -11.39 11.38
N ARG A 257 -2.36 -10.79 12.55
CA ARG A 257 -3.15 -11.01 13.77
C ARG A 257 -4.29 -10.01 13.95
N LEU A 258 -4.26 -8.90 13.21
CA LEU A 258 -5.28 -7.86 13.21
C LEU A 258 -6.35 -8.20 12.16
#